data_AF-A0A961X1M9-F1
#
_entry.id   AF-A0A961X1M9-F1
#
_cell.length_a   1.000
_cell.length_b   1.000
_cell.length_c   1.000
_cell.angle_alpha   90.00
_cell.angle_beta   90.00
_cell.angle_gamma   90.00
#
_symmetry.space_group_name_H-M   'P 1'
#
loop_
_entity.id
_entity.type
_entity.pdbx_description
1 polymer ?
#
loop_
_entity_poly.entity_id
_entity_poly.type
_entity_poly.pdbx_seq_one_letter_code
_entity_poly.pdbx_strand_id
1 'polypeptide(L)' 'MIDILSERLILRLVPLAGLAAMAARDVDACRRLIGNVPDAWFDESWVAELRLGQWKADPDYAPWSIRTIARRLDGEIAGY' A
#
# COMPACT_ATOMS: atom_id res chain seq x y z
N MET A 1 -0.70 -12.77 2.73
CA MET A 1 -0.81 -11.60 1.84
C MET A 1 -1.87 -11.94 0.80
N ILE A 2 -2.97 -11.18 0.73
CA ILE A 2 -4.10 -11.48 -0.17
C ILE A 2 -3.93 -10.60 -1.42
N ASP A 3 -3.13 -11.05 -2.39
CA ASP A 3 -3.02 -10.38 -3.69
C ASP A 3 -4.22 -10.78 -4.56
N ILE A 4 -4.77 -9.82 -5.32
CA ILE A 4 -5.76 -10.11 -6.38
C ILE A 4 -5.01 -10.06 -7.71
N LEU A 5 -5.12 -11.12 -8.51
CA LEU A 5 -4.32 -11.30 -9.72
C LEU A 5 -5.17 -11.14 -10.98
N SER A 6 -4.60 -10.49 -12.00
CA SER A 6 -5.11 -10.52 -13.38
C SER A 6 -4.04 -11.08 -14.33
N GLU A 7 -4.31 -11.07 -15.63
CA GLU A 7 -3.31 -11.48 -16.63
C GLU A 7 -2.04 -10.61 -16.54
N ARG A 8 -2.19 -9.30 -16.34
CA ARG A 8 -1.10 -8.33 -16.45
C ARG A 8 -0.76 -7.60 -15.15
N LEU A 9 -1.65 -7.65 -14.15
CA LEU A 9 -1.55 -6.83 -12.93
C LEU A 9 -1.72 -7.65 -11.65
N ILE A 10 -1.19 -7.11 -10.57
CA ILE A 10 -1.32 -7.54 -9.19
C ILE A 10 -1.92 -6.36 -8.42
N LEU A 11 -3.04 -6.58 -7.75
CA LEU A 11 -3.57 -5.66 -6.74
C LEU A 11 -3.08 -6.15 -5.37
N ARG A 12 -1.94 -5.62 -4.93
CA ARG A 12 -1.28 -6.03 -3.70
C ARG A 12 -1.75 -5.20 -2.53
N LEU A 13 -2.24 -5.87 -1.49
CA LEU A 13 -2.61 -5.19 -0.24
C LEU A 13 -1.39 -4.49 0.36
N VAL A 14 -1.50 -3.18 0.60
CA VAL A 14 -0.49 -2.45 1.37
C VAL A 14 -0.52 -3.02 2.79
N PRO A 15 0.59 -3.59 3.31
CA PRO A 15 0.59 -4.15 4.65
C PRO A 15 0.35 -3.06 5.70
N LEU A 16 -0.21 -3.42 6.86
CA LEU A 16 -0.44 -2.48 7.97
C LEU A 16 0.83 -1.69 8.35
N ALA A 17 1.99 -2.35 8.35
CA ALA A 17 3.27 -1.70 8.58
C ALA A 17 3.66 -0.71 7.46
N GLY A 18 3.28 -0.99 6.22
CA GLY A 18 3.46 -0.08 5.09
C GLY A 18 2.59 1.17 5.22
N LEU A 19 1.33 1.02 5.64
CA LEU A 19 0.46 2.16 5.97
C LEU A 19 1.06 3.01 7.10
N ALA A 20 1.59 2.36 8.15
CA ALA A 20 2.25 3.06 9.24
C ALA A 20 3.49 3.85 8.78
N ALA A 21 4.35 3.25 7.94
CA ALA A 21 5.51 3.92 7.38
C ALA A 21 5.11 5.11 6.49
N MET A 22 4.09 4.94 5.64
CA MET A 22 3.59 6.01 4.77
C MET A 22 2.97 7.17 5.58
N ALA A 23 2.16 6.87 6.59
CA ALA A 23 1.57 7.87 7.48
C ALA A 23 2.66 8.67 8.23
N ALA A 24 3.74 8.00 8.64
CA ALA A 24 4.89 8.63 9.29
C ALA A 24 5.84 9.36 8.31
N ARG A 25 5.58 9.30 6.99
CA ARG A 25 6.47 9.77 5.93
C ARG A 25 7.88 9.16 5.98
N ASP A 26 7.98 7.93 6.49
CA ASP A 26 9.21 7.13 6.46
C ASP A 26 9.35 6.47 5.09
N VAL A 27 9.96 7.21 4.15
CA VAL A 27 10.09 6.83 2.74
C VAL A 27 10.84 5.52 2.57
N ASP A 28 11.94 5.33 3.29
CA ASP A 28 12.79 4.16 3.15
C ASP A 28 12.09 2.90 3.69
N ALA A 29 11.44 2.99 4.85
CA ALA A 29 10.66 1.88 5.37
C ALA A 29 9.45 1.57 4.47
N CYS A 30 8.77 2.60 3.97
CA CYS A 30 7.64 2.46 3.06
C CYS A 30 8.05 1.71 1.78
N ARG A 31 9.13 2.13 1.13
CA ARG A 31 9.63 1.49 -0.10
C ARG A 31 10.08 0.05 0.10
N ARG A 32 10.70 -0.24 1.25
CA ARG A 32 11.07 -1.61 1.63
C ARG A 32 9.86 -2.53 1.86
N LEU A 33 8.75 -1.98 2.38
CA LEU A 33 7.56 -2.75 2.75
C LEU A 33 6.55 -2.91 1.60
N ILE A 34 6.45 -1.91 0.74
CA ILE A 34 5.41 -1.82 -0.30
C ILE A 34 6.00 -2.05 -1.71
N GLY A 35 7.26 -1.66 -1.93
CA GLY A 35 7.88 -1.54 -3.24
C GLY A 35 8.14 -0.07 -3.60
N ASN A 36 8.67 0.16 -4.81
CA ASN A 36 9.05 1.50 -5.25
C ASN A 36 7.82 2.39 -5.50
N VAL A 37 7.34 3.05 -4.45
CA VAL A 37 6.23 4.01 -4.51
C VAL A 37 6.73 5.41 -4.91
N PRO A 38 5.93 6.20 -5.66
CA PRO A 38 6.28 7.55 -6.07
C PRO A 38 6.20 8.53 -4.89
N ASP A 39 6.98 9.61 -4.96
CA ASP A 39 7.07 10.59 -3.87
C ASP A 39 5.71 11.27 -3.56
N ALA A 40 4.86 11.45 -4.59
CA ALA A 40 3.53 12.03 -4.46
C ALA A 40 2.61 11.29 -3.46
N TRP A 41 2.85 10.00 -3.23
CA TRP A 41 2.07 9.24 -2.22
C TRP A 41 2.32 9.74 -0.79
N PHE A 42 3.47 10.37 -0.53
CA PHE A 42 3.78 10.94 0.78
C PHE A 42 3.15 12.33 0.98
N ASP A 43 2.84 13.04 -0.11
CA ASP A 43 2.03 14.27 -0.06
C ASP A 43 0.62 13.97 0.45
N GLU A 44 0.09 12.77 0.12
CA GLU A 44 -1.21 12.27 0.57
C GLU A 44 -1.12 11.33 1.79
N SER A 45 -0.07 11.44 2.60
CA SER A 45 0.16 10.60 3.81
C SER A 45 -1.03 10.53 4.78
N TRP A 46 -1.91 11.53 4.80
CA TRP A 46 -3.14 11.53 5.60
C TRP A 46 -4.10 10.39 5.22
N VAL A 47 -4.11 9.94 3.96
CA VAL A 47 -4.92 8.80 3.51
C VAL A 47 -4.44 7.53 4.21
N ALA A 48 -3.12 7.33 4.28
CA ALA A 48 -2.53 6.20 4.97
C ALA A 48 -2.84 6.22 6.47
N GLU A 49 -2.82 7.39 7.11
CA GLU A 49 -3.21 7.57 8.51
C GLU A 49 -4.67 7.17 8.74
N LEU A 50 -5.58 7.64 7.89
CA LEU A 50 -7.00 7.28 7.95
C LEU A 50 -7.20 5.75 7.83
N ARG A 51 -6.58 5.11 6.84
CA ARG A 51 -6.72 3.66 6.62
C ARG A 51 -6.05 2.83 7.70
N LEU A 52 -4.93 3.30 8.25
CA LEU A 52 -4.28 2.70 9.40
C LEU A 52 -5.20 2.72 10.63
N GLY A 53 -5.88 3.85 10.87
CA GLY A 53 -6.86 3.98 11.95
C GLY A 53 -8.03 3.01 11.78
N GLN A 54 -8.60 2.93 10.59
CA GLN A 54 -9.70 2.00 10.27
C GLN A 54 -9.30 0.54 10.48
N TRP A 55 -8.12 0.13 10.00
CA TRP A 55 -7.65 -1.24 10.17
C TRP A 55 -7.31 -1.57 11.63
N LYS A 56 -6.79 -0.62 12.41
CA LYS A 56 -6.56 -0.82 13.85
C LYS A 56 -7.87 -0.95 14.64
N ALA A 57 -8.91 -0.21 14.25
CA ALA A 57 -10.22 -0.26 14.87
C ALA A 57 -11.00 -1.53 14.51
N ASP A 58 -10.85 -2.00 13.27
CA ASP A 58 -11.50 -3.19 12.74
C ASP A 58 -10.52 -4.03 11.89
N PRO A 59 -9.99 -5.15 12.43
CA PRO A 59 -9.13 -6.06 11.68
C PRO A 59 -9.77 -6.63 10.40
N ASP A 60 -11.09 -6.76 10.35
CA ASP A 60 -11.82 -7.27 9.19
C ASP A 60 -11.91 -6.25 8.05
N TYR A 61 -11.46 -5.01 8.29
CA TYR A 61 -11.27 -3.99 7.26
C TYR A 61 -10.16 -4.36 6.25
N ALA A 62 -9.22 -5.23 6.62
CA ALA A 62 -8.03 -5.56 5.82
C ALA A 62 -8.31 -5.81 4.31
N PRO A 63 -9.33 -6.60 3.91
CA PRO A 63 -9.60 -6.89 2.50
C PRO A 63 -9.98 -5.64 1.68
N TRP A 64 -10.52 -4.61 2.35
CA TRP A 64 -11.04 -3.35 1.79
C TRP A 64 -10.06 -2.18 1.87
N SER A 65 -8.86 -2.41 2.41
CA SER A 65 -7.83 -1.40 2.56
C SER A 65 -7.08 -1.12 1.24
N ILE A 66 -6.11 -0.19 1.28
CA ILE A 66 -5.37 0.30 0.13
C ILE A 66 -4.61 -0.85 -0.55
N ARG A 67 -4.69 -0.90 -1.88
CA ARG A 67 -3.93 -1.82 -2.71
C ARG A 67 -3.06 -1.05 -3.69
N THR A 68 -1.81 -1.46 -3.83
CA THR A 68 -0.99 -1.01 -4.94
C THR A 68 -1.36 -1.80 -6.18
N ILE A 69 -1.33 -1.13 -7.34
CA ILE A 69 -1.37 -1.80 -8.63
C ILE A 69 0.07 -2.05 -9.03
N ALA A 70 0.44 -3.30 -9.27
CA ALA A 70 1.77 -3.67 -9.74
C ALA A 70 1.68 -4.51 -11.02
N ARG A 71 2.71 -4.43 -11.86
CA ARG A 71 2.84 -5.26 -13.06
C ARG A 71 3.14 -6.70 -12.64
N ARG A 72 2.46 -7.66 -13.26
CA ARG A 72 2.67 -9.09 -12.95
C ARG A 72 4.03 -9.62 -13.39
N LEU A 73 4.65 -8.99 -14.38
CA LEU A 73 5.94 -9.40 -14.95
C LEU A 73 7.10 -9.26 -13.95
N ASP A 74 7.17 -8.11 -13.27
CA ASP A 74 8.32 -7.72 -12.46
C ASP A 74 7.94 -7.14 -11.09
N GLY A 75 6.65 -7.03 -10.79
CA GLY A 75 6.16 -6.52 -9.51
C GLY A 75 6.32 -5.02 -9.33
N GLU A 76 6.71 -4.27 -10.37
CA GLU A 76 6.80 -2.81 -10.29
C GLU A 76 5.41 -2.18 -10.16
N ILE A 77 5.31 -1.19 -9.29
CA ILE A 77 4.08 -0.41 -9.10
C ILE A 77 3.79 0.39 -10.37
N ALA A 78 2.53 0.36 -10.82
CA ALA A 78 2.08 1.00 -12.05
C ALA A 78 0.87 1.91 -11.78
N GLY A 79 0.95 3.15 -12.30
CA GLY A 79 -0.06 4.19 -12.09
C GLY A 79 0.08 4.86 -10.71
N TYR A 80 -0.09 6.18 -10.68
CA TYR A 80 -0.14 6.98 -9.46
C TYR A 80 -0.98 8.23 -9.66
#